data_AF-A0A1W9VQJ9-F1
#
_entry.id   AF-A0A1W9VQJ9-F1
#
_cell.length_a   1.000
_cell.length_b   1.000
_cell.length_c   1.000
_cell.angle_alpha   90.00
_cell.angle_beta   90.00
_cell.angle_gamma   90.00
#
_symmetry.space_group_name_H-M   'P 1'
#
loop_
_entity.id
_entity.type
_entity.pdbx_description
1 polymer ?
#
loop_
_entity_poly.entity_id
_entity_poly.type
_entity_poly.pdbx_seq_one_letter_code
_entity_poly.pdbx_strand_id
1 'polypeptide(L)'
;MDMRWSLAELYSSFDSAEYKADLQEFDRIIIDTNEGIALLMEKKDSLTDVEIIEILEKQIKENIHLSGLVDKLYSFASLTNSTDVKNSESIKYTQLLQSKFVKLTDANV
;
A
#
# COMPACT_ATOMS: atom_id res chain seq x y z
N MET A 1 13.93 -33.58 4.50
CA MET A 1 13.53 -32.36 3.77
C MET A 1 13.32 -31.30 4.81
N ASP A 2 14.20 -30.30 4.86
CA ASP A 2 14.04 -29.17 5.77
C ASP A 2 13.03 -28.22 5.12
N MET A 3 11.72 -28.42 5.40
CA MET A 3 10.63 -27.57 4.93
C MET A 3 10.59 -26.26 5.72
N ARG A 4 11.69 -25.50 5.68
CA ARG A 4 11.66 -24.12 6.17
C ARG A 4 11.00 -23.29 5.08
N TRP A 5 9.80 -22.78 5.35
CA TRP A 5 9.17 -21.78 4.50
C TRP A 5 10.15 -20.63 4.28
N SER A 6 10.50 -20.36 3.01
CA SER A 6 11.38 -19.27 2.64
C SER A 6 10.55 -18.04 2.31
N LEU A 7 10.73 -16.96 3.05
CA LEU A 7 10.12 -15.67 2.72
C LEU A 7 10.84 -14.94 1.58
N ALA A 8 11.97 -15.49 1.10
CA ALA A 8 12.77 -14.89 0.02
C ALA A 8 12.00 -14.72 -1.29
N GLU A 9 10.98 -15.54 -1.53
CA GLU A 9 10.09 -15.43 -2.70
C GLU A 9 9.17 -14.20 -2.62
N LEU A 10 8.93 -13.66 -1.43
CA LEU A 10 8.22 -12.40 -1.23
C LEU A 10 9.21 -11.23 -1.22
N TYR A 11 10.15 -11.26 -0.28
CA TYR A 11 11.26 -10.31 -0.15
C TYR A 11 12.46 -10.96 0.53
N SER A 12 13.67 -10.53 0.20
CA SER A 12 14.89 -11.04 0.85
C SER A 12 15.09 -10.49 2.26
N SER A 13 14.62 -9.26 2.53
CA SER A 13 14.58 -8.63 3.85
C SER A 13 13.72 -7.35 3.81
N PHE A 14 13.45 -6.76 4.97
CA PHE A 14 12.85 -5.42 5.04
C PHE A 14 13.74 -4.30 4.46
N ASP A 15 15.03 -4.57 4.31
CA ASP A 15 16.01 -3.63 3.72
C ASP A 15 16.20 -3.80 2.22
N SER A 16 15.62 -4.85 1.65
CA SER A 16 15.68 -5.15 0.22
C SER A 16 15.18 -3.99 -0.64
N ALA A 17 15.76 -3.85 -1.83
CA ALA A 17 15.38 -2.79 -2.75
C ALA A 17 13.91 -2.93 -3.17
N GLU A 18 13.45 -4.17 -3.33
CA GLU A 18 12.09 -4.54 -3.69
C GLU A 18 11.09 -4.13 -2.60
N TYR A 19 11.38 -4.42 -1.32
CA TYR A 19 10.50 -4.03 -0.22
C TYR A 19 10.39 -2.51 -0.07
N LYS A 20 11.52 -1.81 -0.22
CA LYS A 20 11.56 -0.34 -0.14
C LYS A 20 10.85 0.31 -1.33
N ALA A 21 11.01 -0.23 -2.54
CA ALA A 21 10.29 0.23 -3.72
C ALA A 21 8.79 0.06 -3.54
N ASP A 22 8.35 -1.11 -3.05
CA ASP A 22 6.93 -1.38 -2.81
C ASP A 22 6.36 -0.46 -1.70
N LEU A 23 7.14 -0.11 -0.68
CA LEU A 23 6.74 0.90 0.33
C LEU A 23 6.61 2.32 -0.25
N GLN A 24 7.50 2.71 -1.16
CA GLN A 24 7.47 4.00 -1.84
C GLN A 24 6.30 4.08 -2.81
N GLU A 25 5.99 2.98 -3.49
CA GLU A 25 4.84 2.90 -4.37
C GLU A 25 3.53 3.05 -3.58
N PHE A 26 3.44 2.48 -2.38
CA PHE A 26 2.31 2.73 -1.49
C PHE A 26 2.20 4.24 -1.14
N ASP A 27 3.30 4.92 -0.84
CA ASP A 27 3.26 6.38 -0.60
C ASP A 27 2.77 7.16 -1.82
N ARG A 28 3.23 6.79 -3.03
CA ARG A 28 2.76 7.40 -4.28
C ARG A 28 1.25 7.22 -4.44
N ILE A 29 0.75 6.00 -4.27
CA ILE A 29 -0.68 5.70 -4.41
C ILE A 29 -1.52 6.50 -3.41
N ILE A 30 -1.05 6.69 -2.17
CA ILE A 30 -1.75 7.53 -1.18
C ILE A 30 -1.88 8.97 -1.69
N ILE A 31 -0.78 9.56 -2.19
CA ILE A 31 -0.79 10.93 -2.71
C ILE A 31 -1.75 11.05 -3.89
N ASP A 32 -1.59 10.18 -4.89
CA ASP A 32 -2.42 10.17 -6.10
C ASP A 32 -3.91 9.95 -5.79
N THR A 33 -4.21 9.12 -4.78
CA THR A 33 -5.57 8.87 -4.31
C THR A 33 -6.17 10.12 -3.69
N ASN A 34 -5.45 10.71 -2.73
CA ASN A 34 -5.91 11.88 -2.00
C ASN A 34 -6.09 13.09 -2.93
N GLU A 35 -5.17 13.29 -3.88
CA GLU A 35 -5.27 14.36 -4.88
C GLU A 35 -6.47 14.17 -5.82
N GLY A 36 -6.71 12.93 -6.28
CA GLY A 36 -7.85 12.63 -7.15
C GLY A 36 -9.19 12.84 -6.44
N ILE A 37 -9.29 12.44 -5.17
CA ILE A 37 -10.52 12.66 -4.37
C ILE A 37 -10.72 14.15 -4.09
N ALA A 38 -9.67 14.88 -3.68
CA ALA A 38 -9.76 16.32 -3.46
C ALA A 38 -10.22 17.06 -4.73
N LEU A 39 -9.69 16.68 -5.90
CA LEU A 39 -10.10 17.24 -7.18
C LEU A 39 -11.60 17.01 -7.46
N LEU A 40 -12.10 15.80 -7.19
CA LEU A 40 -13.51 15.46 -7.35
C LEU A 40 -14.40 16.18 -6.33
N MET A 41 -13.94 16.44 -5.11
CA MET A 41 -14.72 17.13 -4.08
C MET A 41 -14.78 18.65 -4.33
N GLU A 42 -13.66 19.26 -4.69
CA GLU A 42 -13.55 20.73 -4.81
C GLU A 42 -14.00 21.27 -6.16
N LYS A 43 -13.84 20.48 -7.24
CA LYS A 43 -13.99 20.97 -8.61
C LYS A 43 -14.98 20.19 -9.46
N LYS A 44 -15.82 19.33 -8.86
CA LYS A 44 -16.78 18.49 -9.58
C LYS A 44 -17.57 19.25 -10.66
N ASP A 45 -18.13 20.41 -10.29
CA ASP A 45 -18.99 21.19 -11.17
C ASP A 45 -18.23 21.88 -12.32
N SER A 46 -16.89 21.92 -12.24
CA SER A 46 -15.99 22.46 -13.26
C SER A 46 -15.38 21.36 -14.15
N LEU A 47 -15.59 20.09 -13.82
CA LEU A 47 -15.10 18.95 -14.58
C LEU A 47 -16.17 18.47 -15.56
N THR A 48 -15.74 18.01 -16.72
CA THR A 48 -16.58 17.29 -17.65
C THR A 48 -16.82 15.86 -17.16
N ASP A 49 -17.90 15.22 -17.62
CA ASP A 49 -18.17 13.81 -17.34
C ASP A 49 -17.00 12.90 -17.73
N VAL A 50 -16.29 13.24 -18.80
CA VAL A 50 -15.11 12.49 -19.27
C VAL A 50 -13.97 12.58 -18.27
N GLU A 51 -13.64 13.78 -17.78
CA GLU A 51 -12.58 13.96 -16.77
C GLU A 51 -12.93 13.25 -15.46
N ILE A 52 -14.19 13.29 -15.04
CA ILE A 52 -14.67 12.57 -13.85
C ILE A 52 -14.47 11.06 -14.03
N ILE A 53 -14.86 10.50 -15.18
CA ILE A 53 -14.68 9.08 -15.49
C ILE A 53 -13.19 8.70 -15.47
N GLU A 54 -12.32 9.51 -16.09
CA GLU A 54 -10.88 9.25 -16.11
C GLU A 54 -10.25 9.22 -14.71
N ILE A 55 -10.65 10.17 -13.85
CA ILE A 55 -10.20 10.20 -12.45
C ILE A 55 -10.68 8.93 -11.73
N LEU A 56 -11.96 8.57 -11.84
CA LEU A 56 -12.51 7.39 -11.18
C LEU A 56 -11.86 6.09 -11.68
N GLU A 57 -11.63 5.95 -12.98
CA GLU A 57 -10.92 4.79 -13.55
C GLU A 57 -9.49 4.70 -13.02
N LYS A 58 -8.77 5.83 -12.93
CA LYS A 58 -7.44 5.87 -12.32
C LYS A 58 -7.51 5.38 -10.88
N GLN A 59 -8.43 5.91 -10.07
CA GLN A 59 -8.60 5.51 -8.67
C GLN A 59 -8.89 4.01 -8.52
N ILE A 60 -9.75 3.44 -9.37
CA ILE A 60 -10.05 2.00 -9.36
C ILE A 60 -8.80 1.18 -9.68
N LYS A 61 -8.03 1.57 -10.70
CA LYS A 61 -6.79 0.86 -11.09
C LYS A 61 -5.74 0.92 -9.98
N GLU A 62 -5.55 2.09 -9.38
CA GLU A 62 -4.63 2.27 -8.25
C GLU A 62 -5.07 1.47 -7.03
N ASN A 63 -6.38 1.37 -6.75
CA ASN A 63 -6.90 0.56 -5.65
C ASN A 63 -6.63 -0.95 -5.86
N ILE A 64 -6.82 -1.46 -7.07
CA ILE A 64 -6.51 -2.85 -7.43
C ILE A 64 -5.01 -3.11 -7.24
N HIS A 65 -4.16 -2.20 -7.74
CA HIS A 65 -2.71 -2.33 -7.59
C HIS A 65 -2.29 -2.31 -6.12
N LEU A 66 -2.88 -1.39 -5.35
CA LEU A 66 -2.62 -1.23 -3.92
C LEU A 66 -2.98 -2.49 -3.12
N SER A 67 -4.11 -3.14 -3.43
CA SER A 67 -4.50 -4.37 -2.75
C SER A 67 -3.39 -5.42 -2.83
N GLY A 68 -2.83 -5.66 -4.02
CA GLY A 68 -1.75 -6.63 -4.20
C GLY A 68 -0.45 -6.21 -3.50
N LEU A 69 -0.13 -4.92 -3.56
CA LEU A 69 1.05 -4.34 -2.91
C LEU A 69 1.01 -4.50 -1.38
N VAL A 70 -0.12 -4.11 -0.79
CA VAL A 70 -0.37 -4.23 0.64
C VAL A 70 -0.34 -5.69 1.06
N ASP A 71 -1.06 -6.57 0.36
CA ASP A 71 -1.13 -7.99 0.69
C ASP A 71 0.26 -8.59 0.77
N LYS A 72 1.13 -8.26 -0.19
CA LYS A 72 2.53 -8.71 -0.22
C LYS A 72 3.35 -8.15 0.94
N LEU A 73 3.29 -6.83 1.20
CA LEU A 73 4.00 -6.15 2.29
C LEU A 73 3.58 -6.69 3.67
N TYR A 74 2.28 -6.80 3.93
CA TYR A 74 1.73 -7.31 5.19
C TYR A 74 1.98 -8.80 5.38
N SER A 75 1.90 -9.60 4.31
CA SER A 75 2.20 -11.03 4.38
C SER A 75 3.64 -11.24 4.83
N PHE A 76 4.60 -10.49 4.27
CA PHE A 76 5.99 -10.58 4.69
C PHE A 76 6.20 -10.19 6.16
N ALA A 77 5.61 -9.08 6.60
CA ALA A 77 5.70 -8.63 8.00
C ALA A 77 5.06 -9.64 8.96
N SER A 78 3.86 -10.12 8.64
CA SER A 78 3.08 -11.06 9.46
C SER A 78 3.75 -12.42 9.56
N LEU A 79 4.24 -12.96 8.44
CA LEU A 79 4.92 -14.24 8.42
C LEU A 79 6.26 -14.16 9.16
N THR A 80 7.02 -13.06 9.01
CA THR A 80 8.24 -12.83 9.80
C THR A 80 7.94 -12.85 11.30
N ASN A 81 6.92 -12.09 11.73
CA ASN A 81 6.49 -12.03 13.12
C ASN A 81 5.96 -13.39 13.63
N SER A 82 5.37 -14.22 12.77
CA SER A 82 4.90 -15.56 13.15
C SER A 82 6.04 -16.52 13.48
N THR A 83 7.22 -16.32 12.87
CA THR A 83 8.43 -17.11 13.14
C THR A 83 9.29 -16.55 14.27
N ASP A 84 9.21 -15.23 14.51
CA ASP A 84 9.88 -14.54 15.60
C ASP A 84 9.03 -13.35 16.09
N VAL A 85 8.23 -13.59 17.14
CA VAL A 85 7.34 -12.58 17.74
C VAL A 85 8.06 -11.43 18.44
N LYS A 86 9.38 -11.53 18.63
CA LYS A 86 10.22 -10.47 19.20
C LYS A 86 10.98 -9.70 18.12
N ASN A 87 10.75 -10.01 16.85
CA ASN A 87 11.38 -9.32 15.74
C ASN A 87 10.89 -7.87 15.67
N SER A 88 11.71 -6.95 16.17
CA SER A 88 11.40 -5.52 16.26
C SER A 88 11.20 -4.86 14.91
N GLU A 89 11.83 -5.36 13.84
CA GLU A 89 11.61 -4.87 12.48
C GLU A 89 10.21 -5.22 11.98
N SER A 90 9.76 -6.46 12.17
CA SER A 90 8.42 -6.89 11.75
C SER A 90 7.32 -6.08 12.45
N ILE A 91 7.50 -5.79 13.75
CA ILE A 91 6.58 -4.94 14.52
C ILE A 91 6.60 -3.50 13.98
N LYS A 92 7.80 -2.93 13.79
CA LYS A 92 7.96 -1.57 13.23
C LYS A 92 7.30 -1.43 11.87
N TYR A 93 7.53 -2.38 10.96
CA TYR A 93 6.97 -2.31 9.61
C TYR A 93 5.47 -2.59 9.59
N THR A 94 4.96 -3.45 10.47
CA THR A 94 3.51 -3.61 10.66
C THR A 94 2.85 -2.29 11.09
N GLN A 95 3.44 -1.58 12.06
CA GLN A 95 2.95 -0.28 12.51
C GLN A 95 3.05 0.79 11.41
N LEU A 96 4.15 0.79 10.65
CA LEU A 96 4.32 1.69 9.50
C LEU A 96 3.22 1.49 8.46
N LEU A 97 2.93 0.24 8.10
CA LEU A 97 1.88 -0.09 7.13
C LEU A 97 0.48 0.29 7.65
N GLN A 98 0.21 0.11 8.95
CA GLN A 98 -1.05 0.56 9.56
C GLN A 98 -1.19 2.09 9.48
N SER A 99 -0.11 2.84 9.73
CA SER A 99 -0.13 4.29 9.61
C SER A 99 -0.36 4.75 8.16
N LYS A 100 0.23 4.08 7.17
CA LYS A 100 -0.01 4.35 5.75
C LYS A 100 -1.48 4.11 5.38
N PHE A 101 -2.08 3.04 5.89
CA PHE A 101 -3.49 2.76 5.70
C PHE A 101 -4.41 3.85 6.25
N VAL A 102 -4.11 4.38 7.44
CA VAL A 102 -4.88 5.51 8.00
C VAL A 102 -4.82 6.72 7.08
N LYS A 103 -3.64 7.06 6.55
CA LYS A 103 -3.46 8.19 5.61
C LYS A 103 -4.19 8.02 4.28
N LEU A 104 -4.38 6.77 3.84
CA LEU A 104 -5.21 6.45 2.68
C LEU A 104 -6.69 6.67 2.99
N THR A 105 -7.15 6.25 4.17
CA THR A 105 -8.56 6.40 4.57
C THR A 105 -8.97 7.84 4.89
N ASP A 106 -8.03 8.72 5.24
CA ASP A 106 -8.33 10.15 5.47
C ASP A 106 -8.91 10.85 4.24
N ALA A 107 -8.71 10.33 3.02
CA ALA A 107 -9.40 10.85 1.83
C ALA A 107 -10.77 10.23 1.56
N ASN A 108 -11.14 9.14 2.24
CA ASN A 108 -12.43 8.46 2.05
C ASN A 108 -13.51 8.88 3.06
N VAL A 109 -13.26 9.87 3.93
CA VAL A 109 -14.19 10.35 4.98
C VAL A 109 -14.58 11.80 4.76
#